data_AF-A0A7C6NY24-F1
#
_entry.id   AF-A0A7C6NY24-F1
#
_cell.length_a   1.000
_cell.length_b   1.000
_cell.length_c   1.000
_cell.angle_alpha   90.00
_cell.angle_beta   90.00
_cell.angle_gamma   90.00
#
_symmetry.space_group_name_H-M   'P 1'
#
loop_
_entity.id
_entity.type
_entity.pdbx_description
1 polymer ?
#
loop_
_entity_poly.entity_id
_entity_poly.type
_entity_poly.pdbx_seq_one_letter_code
_entity_poly.pdbx_strand_id
1 'polypeptide(L)'
;MDKTTHEVRRSHWKNIIEQCQNRPEGMSAKQWMTDNSISEKLYYYWLRQMRTEAYEKMNSAPELPLVPNPGQVTFTEIPILKENTLNESSSMNHPAAIIKTSTATIALSNEISDRLLSRILQEVSHA
;
A
#
# COMPACT_ATOMS: atom_id res chain seq x y z
N MET A 1 12.01 -42.10 19.56
CA MET A 1 13.29 -41.81 18.88
C MET A 1 13.12 -40.57 17.97
N ASP A 2 12.63 -39.43 18.49
CA ASP A 2 11.71 -38.63 17.65
C ASP A 2 11.98 -37.12 17.52
N LYS A 3 12.83 -36.51 18.35
CA LYS A 3 13.13 -35.06 18.24
C LYS A 3 14.37 -34.78 17.39
N THR A 4 15.43 -35.53 17.61
CA THR A 4 16.72 -35.37 16.91
C THR A 4 16.61 -35.65 15.42
N THR A 5 15.89 -36.70 15.00
CA THR A 5 15.71 -37.02 13.58
C THR A 5 14.90 -35.96 12.83
N HIS A 6 13.88 -35.38 13.49
CA HIS A 6 13.08 -34.30 12.91
C HIS A 6 13.91 -33.03 12.73
N GLU A 7 14.70 -32.67 13.75
CA GLU A 7 15.58 -31.51 13.71
C GLU A 7 16.69 -31.65 12.67
N VAL A 8 17.32 -32.82 12.55
CA VAL A 8 18.34 -33.09 11.53
C VAL A 8 17.74 -33.03 10.12
N ARG A 9 16.55 -33.62 9.91
CA ARG A 9 15.88 -33.54 8.61
C ARG A 9 15.51 -32.10 8.27
N ARG A 10 15.07 -31.34 9.27
CA ARG A 10 14.75 -29.92 9.13
C ARG A 10 15.98 -29.10 8.76
N SER A 11 17.09 -29.25 9.48
CA SER A 11 18.32 -28.50 9.19
C SER A 11 18.87 -28.82 7.80
N HIS A 12 18.79 -30.08 7.37
CA HIS A 12 19.12 -30.50 6.01
C HIS A 12 18.27 -29.78 4.95
N TRP A 13 16.95 -29.77 5.08
CA TRP A 13 16.07 -29.07 4.12
C TRP A 13 16.23 -27.55 4.16
N LYS A 14 16.54 -26.97 5.33
CA LYS A 14 16.87 -25.55 5.43
C LYS A 14 18.09 -25.21 4.58
N ASN A 15 19.14 -26.02 4.68
CA ASN A 15 20.37 -25.84 3.89
C ASN A 15 20.08 -25.97 2.38
N ILE A 16 19.30 -26.97 1.96
CA ILE A 16 18.87 -27.11 0.55
C ILE A 16 18.13 -25.87 0.04
N ILE A 17 17.19 -25.34 0.84
CA ILE A 17 16.42 -24.15 0.45
C ILE A 17 17.32 -22.93 0.31
N GLU A 18 18.26 -22.73 1.24
CA GLU A 18 19.24 -21.64 1.20
C GLU A 18 20.14 -21.73 -0.04
N GLN A 19 20.64 -22.92 -0.38
CA GLN A 19 21.43 -23.11 -1.60
C GLN A 19 20.61 -22.82 -2.87
N CYS A 20 19.34 -23.23 -2.91
CA CYS A 20 18.45 -22.93 -4.04
C CYS A 20 18.17 -21.43 -4.20
N GLN A 21 18.08 -20.71 -3.07
CA GLN A 21 17.92 -19.25 -3.07
C GLN A 21 19.17 -18.54 -3.58
N ASN A 22 20.35 -19.07 -3.24
CA ASN A 22 21.66 -18.57 -3.68
C ASN A 22 22.12 -19.17 -5.03
N ARG A 23 21.20 -19.68 -5.85
CA ARG A 23 21.52 -20.21 -7.18
C ARG A 23 22.02 -19.09 -8.12
N PRO A 24 22.85 -19.42 -9.13
CA PRO A 24 23.34 -18.44 -10.10
C PRO A 24 22.22 -17.63 -10.78
N GLU A 25 22.49 -16.35 -11.06
CA GLU A 25 21.55 -15.52 -11.81
C GLU A 25 21.25 -16.13 -13.18
N GLY A 26 19.97 -16.09 -13.57
CA GLY A 26 19.48 -16.74 -14.79
C GLY A 26 19.17 -18.23 -14.66
N MET A 27 19.54 -18.90 -13.56
CA MET A 27 19.15 -20.28 -13.31
C MET A 27 17.75 -20.36 -12.70
N SER A 28 16.88 -21.22 -13.27
CA SER A 28 15.56 -21.48 -12.68
C SER A 28 15.68 -22.39 -11.46
N ALA A 29 14.78 -22.22 -10.48
CA ALA A 29 14.75 -23.10 -9.30
C ALA A 29 14.52 -24.57 -9.69
N LYS A 30 13.70 -24.82 -10.74
CA LYS A 30 13.43 -26.16 -11.25
C LYS A 30 14.68 -26.84 -11.83
N GLN A 31 15.48 -26.08 -12.59
CA GLN A 31 16.74 -26.56 -13.12
C GLN A 31 17.73 -26.85 -11.99
N TRP A 32 17.88 -25.93 -11.03
CA TRP A 32 18.74 -26.14 -9.87
C TRP A 32 18.35 -27.40 -9.07
N MET A 33 17.04 -27.63 -8.85
CA MET A 33 16.56 -28.85 -8.19
C MET A 33 16.90 -30.12 -8.98
N THR A 34 16.78 -30.07 -10.30
CA THR A 34 17.10 -31.20 -11.18
C THR A 34 18.59 -31.55 -11.11
N ASP A 35 19.45 -30.53 -11.20
CA ASP A 35 20.91 -30.68 -11.18
C ASP A 35 21.40 -31.23 -9.82
N ASN A 36 20.71 -30.89 -8.72
CA ASN A 36 21.03 -31.33 -7.36
C ASN A 36 20.27 -32.60 -6.93
N SER A 37 19.57 -33.29 -7.84
CA SER A 37 18.78 -34.50 -7.56
C SER A 37 17.72 -34.31 -6.45
N ILE A 38 17.13 -33.13 -6.39
CA ILE A 38 16.10 -32.77 -5.41
C ILE A 38 14.72 -32.96 -6.03
N SER A 39 13.84 -33.67 -5.33
CA SER A 39 12.45 -33.79 -5.73
C SER A 39 11.72 -32.46 -5.58
N GLU A 40 11.17 -31.95 -6.68
CA GLU A 40 10.35 -30.71 -6.71
C GLU A 40 9.20 -30.74 -5.70
N LYS A 41 8.52 -31.89 -5.59
CA LYS A 41 7.42 -32.09 -4.62
C LYS A 41 7.90 -31.94 -3.17
N LEU A 42 9.03 -32.57 -2.82
CA LEU A 42 9.57 -32.49 -1.47
C LEU A 42 10.11 -31.08 -1.18
N TYR A 43 10.75 -30.45 -2.14
CA TYR A 43 11.25 -29.09 -2.00
C TYR A 43 10.13 -28.11 -1.64
N TYR A 44 9.05 -28.08 -2.41
CA TYR A 44 7.95 -27.15 -2.14
C TYR A 44 7.18 -27.52 -0.86
N TYR A 45 7.08 -28.80 -0.52
CA TYR A 45 6.53 -29.24 0.77
C TYR A 45 7.33 -28.66 1.95
N TRP A 46 8.65 -28.82 1.95
CA TRP A 46 9.50 -28.33 3.02
C TRP A 46 9.61 -26.80 3.03
N LEU A 47 9.61 -26.16 1.86
CA LEU A 47 9.57 -24.70 1.77
C LEU A 47 8.31 -24.13 2.40
N ARG A 48 7.15 -24.75 2.15
CA ARG A 48 5.88 -24.37 2.79
C ARG A 48 5.96 -24.57 4.30
N GLN A 49 6.41 -25.73 4.75
CA GLN A 49 6.53 -26.05 6.18
C GLN A 49 7.40 -25.02 6.92
N MET A 50 8.56 -24.68 6.36
CA MET A 50 9.46 -23.69 6.95
C MET A 50 8.85 -22.28 7.03
N ARG A 51 8.11 -21.85 5.99
CA ARG A 51 7.43 -20.56 5.98
C ARG A 51 6.32 -20.50 7.02
N THR A 52 5.51 -21.54 7.14
CA THR A 52 4.47 -21.63 8.16
C THR A 52 5.08 -21.54 9.54
N GLU A 53 6.14 -22.30 9.83
CA GLU A 53 6.79 -22.25 11.14
C GLU A 53 7.42 -20.88 11.46
N ALA A 54 7.96 -20.18 10.46
CA ALA A 54 8.48 -18.82 10.65
C ALA A 54 7.34 -17.84 10.99
N TYR A 55 6.20 -17.98 10.31
CA TYR A 55 5.00 -17.17 10.56
C TYR A 55 4.41 -17.43 11.95
N GLU A 56 4.24 -18.70 12.33
CA GLU A 56 3.76 -19.08 13.67
C GLU A 56 4.69 -18.56 14.78
N LYS A 57 6.01 -18.60 14.57
CA LYS A 57 6.97 -18.02 15.52
C LYS A 57 6.85 -16.50 15.64
N MET A 58 6.60 -15.80 14.53
CA MET A 58 6.39 -14.35 14.54
C MET A 58 5.09 -13.99 15.27
N ASN A 59 4.04 -14.79 15.10
CA ASN A 59 2.75 -14.59 15.78
C ASN A 59 2.75 -15.05 17.25
N SER A 60 3.59 -16.03 17.60
CA SER A 60 3.71 -16.55 18.97
C SER A 60 4.76 -15.83 19.79
N ALA A 61 5.61 -15.00 19.16
CA ALA A 61 6.51 -14.12 19.88
C ALA A 61 5.63 -13.11 20.65
N PRO A 62 5.88 -12.88 21.96
CA PRO A 62 5.32 -11.72 22.62
C PRO A 62 5.71 -10.51 21.78
N GLU A 63 4.78 -9.60 21.55
CA GLU A 63 5.01 -8.31 20.91
C GLU A 63 6.11 -7.61 21.71
N LEU A 64 7.38 -7.84 21.33
CA LEU A 64 8.51 -7.22 21.99
C LEU A 64 8.34 -5.72 21.76
N PRO A 65 8.47 -4.88 22.80
CA PRO A 65 8.40 -3.45 22.61
C PRO A 65 9.41 -3.10 21.52
N LEU A 66 8.90 -2.43 20.49
CA LEU A 66 9.65 -1.97 19.34
C LEU A 66 10.81 -1.11 19.85
N VAL A 67 11.96 -1.72 20.13
CA VAL A 67 13.18 -0.99 20.48
C VAL A 67 13.53 -0.21 19.21
N PRO A 68 13.49 1.13 19.22
CA PRO A 68 13.84 1.90 18.05
C PRO A 68 15.33 1.66 17.82
N ASN A 69 15.67 0.87 16.81
CA ASN A 69 17.03 0.84 16.31
C ASN A 69 17.36 2.26 15.82
N PRO A 70 18.46 2.89 16.28
CA PRO A 70 18.88 4.19 15.79
C PRO A 70 19.37 4.03 14.35
N GLY A 71 18.44 4.08 13.41
CA GLY A 71 18.67 3.81 11.98
C GLY A 71 17.46 3.19 11.26
N GLN A 72 16.41 2.78 11.98
CA GLN A 72 15.19 2.29 11.37
C GLN A 72 14.38 3.47 10.83
N VAL A 73 14.21 3.50 9.51
CA VAL A 73 13.30 4.43 8.82
C VAL A 73 11.89 4.15 9.34
N THR A 74 11.40 5.02 10.23
CA THR A 74 10.04 4.99 10.74
C THR A 74 9.13 5.62 9.70
N PHE A 75 8.21 4.82 9.16
CA PHE A 75 7.12 5.34 8.35
C PHE A 75 6.13 6.03 9.29
N THR A 76 6.02 7.34 9.18
CA THR A 76 4.93 8.10 9.79
C THR A 76 3.75 8.08 8.84
N GLU A 77 2.56 7.72 9.33
CA GLU A 77 1.34 7.95 8.57
C GLU A 77 1.22 9.45 8.31
N ILE A 78 1.33 9.84 7.04
CA ILE A 78 0.96 11.18 6.63
C ILE A 78 -0.56 11.18 6.70
N PRO A 79 -1.19 12.04 7.53
CA PRO A 79 -2.63 12.18 7.50
C PRO A 79 -2.99 12.61 6.08
N ILE A 80 -3.51 11.68 5.31
CA ILE A 80 -4.24 12.02 4.11
C ILE A 80 -5.40 12.82 4.67
N LEU A 81 -5.41 14.12 4.39
CA LEU A 81 -6.60 14.92 4.56
C LEU A 81 -7.62 14.23 3.65
N LYS A 82 -8.35 13.27 4.22
CA LYS A 82 -9.68 12.98 3.73
C LYS A 82 -10.30 14.36 3.77
N GLU A 83 -10.66 14.89 2.61
CA GLU A 83 -11.75 15.85 2.55
C GLU A 83 -12.91 15.11 3.23
N ASN A 84 -12.93 15.21 4.55
CA ASN A 84 -14.08 14.92 5.35
C ASN A 84 -15.12 15.77 4.69
N THR A 85 -16.08 15.10 4.08
CA THR A 85 -17.41 15.60 3.81
C THR A 85 -17.76 16.48 5.00
N LEU A 86 -17.60 17.79 4.82
CA LEU A 86 -17.77 18.78 5.85
C LEU A 86 -19.25 18.77 6.21
N ASN A 87 -19.57 18.08 7.29
CA ASN A 87 -20.67 18.48 8.15
C ASN A 87 -20.19 19.64 9.05
N GLU A 88 -19.50 20.61 8.45
CA GLU A 88 -19.38 21.97 8.95
C GLU A 88 -20.10 22.85 7.93
N SER A 89 -21.21 23.40 8.39
CA SER A 89 -21.92 24.54 7.85
C SER A 89 -20.97 25.70 7.54
N SER A 90 -20.38 25.68 6.36
CA SER A 90 -19.81 26.85 5.70
C SER A 90 -19.89 26.60 4.20
N SER A 91 -20.58 27.50 3.51
CA SER A 91 -20.95 27.41 2.11
C SER A 91 -19.78 26.95 1.25
N MET A 92 -19.88 25.71 0.77
CA MET A 92 -19.09 25.28 -0.37
C MET A 92 -19.55 26.19 -1.52
N ASN A 93 -18.75 27.22 -1.78
CA ASN A 93 -19.01 28.27 -2.78
C ASN A 93 -18.88 27.67 -4.20
N HIS A 94 -19.72 26.68 -4.49
CA HIS A 94 -19.95 26.20 -5.83
C HIS A 94 -20.89 27.19 -6.50
N PRO A 95 -20.46 27.86 -7.58
CA PRO A 95 -21.35 28.75 -8.29
C PRO A 95 -22.52 27.95 -8.85
N ALA A 96 -23.73 28.45 -8.63
CA ALA A 96 -24.96 27.94 -9.24
C ALA A 96 -24.94 28.08 -10.77
N ALA A 97 -24.26 29.10 -11.29
CA ALA A 97 -24.06 29.29 -12.72
C ALA A 97 -22.71 29.96 -13.02
N ILE A 98 -22.11 29.64 -14.17
CA ILE A 98 -20.86 30.25 -14.63
C ILE A 98 -21.08 30.81 -16.04
N ILE A 99 -20.81 32.10 -16.22
CA ILE A 99 -20.81 32.79 -17.51
C ILE A 99 -19.36 33.00 -17.94
N LYS A 100 -18.98 32.51 -19.12
CA LYS A 100 -17.63 32.67 -19.68
C LYS A 100 -17.70 33.54 -20.93
N THR A 101 -16.87 34.57 -20.99
CA THR A 101 -16.62 35.40 -22.18
C THR A 101 -15.16 35.22 -22.63
N SER A 102 -14.77 35.85 -23.76
CA SER A 102 -13.38 35.81 -24.24
C SER A 102 -12.38 36.48 -23.29
N THR A 103 -12.85 37.40 -22.44
CA THR A 103 -12.02 38.25 -21.59
C THR A 103 -12.31 38.10 -20.10
N ALA A 104 -13.41 37.45 -19.71
CA ALA A 104 -13.83 37.33 -18.31
C ALA A 104 -14.57 36.02 -18.02
N THR A 105 -14.60 35.64 -16.75
CA THR A 105 -15.42 34.55 -16.22
C THR A 105 -16.13 35.04 -14.97
N ILE A 106 -17.46 34.91 -14.95
CA ILE A 106 -18.32 35.35 -13.86
C ILE A 106 -18.97 34.11 -13.25
N ALA A 107 -18.75 33.92 -11.96
CA ALA A 107 -19.31 32.81 -11.18
C ALA A 107 -20.42 33.36 -10.27
N LEU A 108 -21.64 32.83 -10.42
CA LEU A 108 -22.84 33.29 -9.70
C LEU A 108 -23.22 32.30 -8.60
N SER A 109 -23.42 32.79 -7.38
CA SER A 109 -23.98 32.00 -6.27
C SER A 109 -25.50 32.12 -6.23
N ASN A 110 -26.20 31.12 -5.68
CA ASN A 110 -27.63 31.20 -5.38
C ASN A 110 -27.98 32.27 -4.32
N GLU A 111 -26.99 32.76 -3.58
CA GLU A 111 -27.16 33.81 -2.56
C GLU A 111 -27.03 35.23 -3.13
N ILE A 112 -26.85 35.38 -4.45
CA ILE A 112 -26.73 36.69 -5.09
C ILE A 112 -28.02 37.50 -4.94
N SER A 113 -27.92 38.77 -4.56
CA SER A 113 -29.09 39.65 -4.51
C SER A 113 -29.60 40.03 -5.91
N ASP A 114 -30.91 40.13 -6.07
CA ASP A 114 -31.56 40.52 -7.34
C ASP A 114 -31.05 41.87 -7.88
N ARG A 115 -30.77 42.82 -6.99
CA ARG A 115 -30.23 44.15 -7.35
C ARG A 115 -28.82 44.04 -7.95
N LEU A 116 -28.00 43.14 -7.44
CA LEU A 116 -26.63 42.95 -7.91
C LEU A 116 -26.64 42.16 -9.23
N LEU A 117 -27.45 41.10 -9.30
CA LEU A 117 -27.63 40.32 -10.53
C LEU A 117 -28.15 41.19 -11.69
N SER A 118 -29.17 42.02 -11.45
CA SER A 118 -29.72 42.91 -12.49
C SER A 118 -28.70 43.97 -12.96
N ARG A 119 -27.91 44.56 -12.06
CA ARG A 119 -26.82 45.48 -12.45
C ARG A 119 -25.75 44.79 -13.28
N ILE A 120 -25.33 43.57 -12.92
CA ILE A 120 -24.36 42.81 -13.72
C ILE A 120 -24.91 42.58 -15.13
N LEU A 121 -26.15 42.12 -15.28
CA LEU A 121 -26.74 41.86 -16.59
C LEU A 121 -26.93 43.15 -17.42
N GLN A 122 -27.26 44.27 -16.77
CA GLN A 122 -27.37 45.56 -17.45
C GLN A 122 -26.03 46.05 -18.01
N GLU A 123 -24.97 46.00 -17.21
CA GLU A 123 -23.63 46.41 -17.66
C GLU A 123 -23.07 45.47 -18.74
N VAL A 124 -23.35 44.16 -18.65
CA VAL A 124 -22.99 43.19 -19.70
C VAL A 124 -23.74 43.45 -21.01
N SER A 125 -24.93 44.06 -20.97
CA SER A 125 -25.64 44.46 -22.21
C SER A 125 -25.03 45.67 -22.90
N HIS A 126 -24.14 46.40 -22.22
CA HIS A 126 -23.43 47.58 -22.74
C HIS A 126 -21.96 47.31 -23.11
N ALA A 127 -21.45 46.10 -22.86
CA ALA A 127 -20.10 45.65 -23.21
C ALA A 127 -20.09 44.88 -24.54
#